data_AF-A0A9E1NNC2-F1
#
_entry.id   AF-A0A9E1NNC2-F1
#
_cell.length_a   1.000
_cell.length_b   1.000
_cell.length_c   1.000
_cell.angle_alpha   90.00
_cell.angle_beta   90.00
_cell.angle_gamma   90.00
#
_symmetry.space_group_name_H-M   'P 1'
#
loop_
_entity.id
_entity.type
_entity.pdbx_description
1 polymer ?
#
loop_
_entity_poly.entity_id
_entity_poly.type
_entity_poly.pdbx_seq_one_letter_code
_entity_poly.pdbx_strand_id
1 'polypeptide(L)'
;MDKKILKLLICPHSGEKLFLMNEDSLEEINHEIKAGKVKSLSGVIEDEGLQQILCNKSKTYFYPVKNGIPLLDKTKAINIRKEK
;
A
#
# COMPACT_ATOMS: atom_id res chain seq x y z
N MET A 1 -16.64 7.52 24.11
CA MET A 1 -15.36 7.64 23.38
C MET A 1 -15.28 6.49 22.40
N ASP A 2 -15.62 6.77 21.14
CA ASP A 2 -16.01 5.79 20.14
C ASP A 2 -14.86 4.99 19.55
N LYS A 3 -14.66 3.77 20.07
CA LYS A 3 -13.76 2.72 19.56
C LYS A 3 -14.10 2.20 18.14
N LYS A 4 -14.94 2.90 17.38
CA LYS A 4 -15.44 2.51 16.05
C LYS A 4 -14.87 3.32 14.88
N ILE A 5 -14.24 4.47 15.13
CA ILE A 5 -13.73 5.33 14.05
C ILE A 5 -12.44 4.77 13.42
N LEU A 6 -11.62 4.03 14.18
CA LEU A 6 -10.37 3.42 13.69
C LEU A 6 -10.56 2.09 12.92
N LYS A 7 -11.81 1.65 12.69
CA LYS A 7 -12.15 0.35 12.06
C LYS A 7 -12.52 0.42 10.57
N LEU A 8 -12.41 1.57 9.91
CA LEU A 8 -13.01 1.80 8.60
C LEU A 8 -12.04 2.24 7.49
N LEU A 9 -10.76 1.86 7.55
CA LEU A 9 -9.91 2.00 6.37
C LEU A 9 -10.32 0.92 5.35
N ILE A 10 -11.12 1.35 4.38
CA ILE A 10 -11.57 0.54 3.25
C ILE A 10 -10.75 0.88 2.01
N CYS A 11 -10.52 -0.13 1.18
CA CYS A 11 -9.88 0.01 -0.10
C CYS A 11 -10.81 0.84 -1.01
N PRO A 12 -10.40 2.01 -1.51
CA PRO A 12 -11.24 2.80 -2.42
C PRO A 12 -11.53 2.09 -3.75
N HIS A 13 -10.74 1.08 -4.13
CA HIS A 13 -10.94 0.28 -5.34
C HIS A 13 -11.90 -0.90 -5.15
N SER A 14 -11.68 -1.73 -4.13
CA SER A 14 -12.46 -2.96 -3.93
C SER A 14 -13.53 -2.87 -2.83
N GLY A 15 -13.48 -1.84 -1.98
CA GLY A 15 -14.31 -1.73 -0.77
C GLY A 15 -13.90 -2.68 0.37
N GLU A 16 -12.84 -3.48 0.18
CA GLU A 16 -12.36 -4.40 1.19
C GLU A 16 -11.65 -3.68 2.34
N LYS A 17 -11.55 -4.34 3.50
CA LYS A 17 -10.75 -3.81 4.61
C LYS A 17 -9.27 -3.77 4.24
N LEU A 18 -8.61 -2.70 4.66
CA LEU A 18 -7.18 -2.53 4.57
C LEU A 18 -6.50 -3.04 5.85
N PHE A 19 -5.34 -3.64 5.67
CA PHE A 19 -4.50 -4.20 6.72
C PHE A 19 -3.09 -3.67 6.57
N LEU A 20 -2.44 -3.37 7.69
CA LEU A 20 -1.02 -3.05 7.69
C LEU A 20 -0.22 -4.31 7.36
N MET A 21 0.71 -4.20 6.43
CA MET A 21 1.64 -5.29 6.13
C MET A 21 2.73 -5.42 7.19
N ASN A 22 3.23 -6.64 7.33
CA ASN A 22 4.35 -6.95 8.21
C ASN A 22 5.67 -6.44 7.61
N GLU A 23 6.67 -6.28 8.46
CA GLU A 23 7.99 -5.75 8.10
C GLU A 23 8.70 -6.60 7.02
N ASP A 24 8.69 -7.94 7.12
CA ASP A 24 9.29 -8.80 6.09
C ASP A 24 8.75 -8.54 4.69
N SER A 25 7.43 -8.38 4.58
CA SER A 25 6.78 -8.11 3.29
C SER A 25 7.02 -6.68 2.83
N LEU A 26 7.18 -5.72 3.75
CA LEU A 26 7.56 -4.36 3.43
C LEU A 26 9.00 -4.29 2.88
N GLU A 27 9.92 -5.05 3.45
CA GLU A 27 11.31 -5.12 2.97
C GLU A 27 11.38 -5.66 1.54
N GLU A 28 10.62 -6.71 1.22
CA GLU A 28 10.50 -7.27 -0.14
C GLU A 28 10.03 -6.20 -1.14
N ILE A 29 9.03 -5.39 -0.75
CA ILE A 29 8.50 -4.29 -1.56
C ILE A 29 9.53 -3.17 -1.70
N ASN A 30 10.19 -2.77 -0.62
CA ASN A 30 11.22 -1.74 -0.65
C ASN A 30 12.40 -2.15 -1.53
N HIS A 31 12.70 -3.43 -1.62
CA HIS A 31 13.69 -3.96 -2.55
C HIS A 31 13.25 -3.78 -4.01
N GLU A 32 11.98 -4.05 -4.33
CA GLU A 32 11.42 -3.82 -5.66
C GLU A 32 11.27 -2.33 -6.02
N ILE A 33 10.96 -1.47 -5.04
CA ILE A 33 10.95 0.01 -5.15
C ILE A 33 12.33 0.49 -5.55
N LYS A 34 13.38 0.07 -4.80
CA LYS A 34 14.77 0.41 -5.12
C LYS A 34 15.21 -0.12 -6.49
N ALA A 35 14.64 -1.23 -6.94
CA ALA A 35 14.88 -1.77 -8.29
C ALA A 35 14.12 -1.00 -9.39
N GLY A 36 13.29 0.00 -9.05
CA GLY A 36 12.47 0.77 -9.99
C GLY A 36 11.32 -0.03 -10.62
N LYS A 37 10.95 -1.17 -10.02
CA LYS A 37 9.90 -2.08 -10.54
C LYS A 37 8.52 -1.74 -10.00
N VAL A 38 8.45 -1.02 -8.90
CA VAL A 38 7.19 -0.66 -8.25
C VAL A 38 6.67 0.67 -8.80
N LYS A 39 5.45 0.63 -9.32
CA LYS A 39 4.76 1.80 -9.87
C LYS A 39 3.38 1.92 -9.25
N SER A 40 3.00 3.16 -8.95
CA SER A 40 1.62 3.50 -8.64
C SER A 40 0.73 3.31 -9.89
N LEU A 41 -0.59 3.24 -9.70
CA LEU A 41 -1.57 3.16 -10.79
C LEU A 41 -1.55 4.40 -11.69
N SER A 42 -1.05 5.52 -11.21
CA SER A 42 -0.78 6.72 -12.02
C SER A 42 0.41 6.56 -12.96
N GLY A 43 1.19 5.49 -12.81
CA GLY A 43 2.44 5.27 -13.56
C GLY A 43 3.67 5.93 -12.94
N VAL A 44 3.53 6.58 -11.77
CA VAL A 44 4.67 7.15 -11.05
C VAL A 44 5.47 6.03 -10.40
N ILE A 45 6.78 6.01 -10.67
CA ILE A 45 7.72 5.08 -10.03
C ILE A 45 7.90 5.52 -8.58
N GLU A 46 7.70 4.59 -7.65
CA GLU A 46 8.05 4.84 -6.27
C GLU A 46 9.57 4.63 -6.13
N ASP A 47 10.28 5.69 -5.75
CA ASP A 47 11.72 5.68 -5.46
C ASP A 47 12.01 5.80 -3.96
N GLU A 48 11.06 6.36 -3.21
CA GLU A 48 11.18 6.52 -1.76
C GLU A 48 10.85 5.21 -1.05
N GLY A 49 11.75 4.77 -0.17
CA GLY A 49 11.50 3.65 0.73
C GLY A 49 10.29 3.90 1.62
N LEU A 50 9.38 2.93 1.69
CA LEU A 50 8.18 2.99 2.49
C LEU A 50 8.46 2.50 3.91
N GLN A 51 8.00 3.24 4.91
CA GLN A 51 8.05 2.80 6.31
C GLN A 51 6.92 1.85 6.66
N GLN A 52 5.77 2.04 6.01
CA GLN A 52 4.54 1.29 6.27
C GLN A 52 3.72 1.25 4.99
N ILE A 53 3.01 0.15 4.78
CA ILE A 53 2.14 -0.02 3.62
C ILE A 53 0.88 -0.78 4.05
N LEU A 54 -0.27 -0.29 3.60
CA LEU A 54 -1.55 -0.96 3.77
C LEU A 54 -1.85 -1.81 2.55
N CYS A 55 -2.40 -3.00 2.71
CA CYS A 55 -2.90 -3.81 1.60
C CYS A 55 -4.37 -4.16 1.81
N ASN A 56 -5.11 -4.37 0.72
CA ASN A 56 -6.42 -5.00 0.80
C ASN A 56 -6.29 -6.49 1.15
N LYS A 57 -7.39 -7.11 1.60
CA LYS A 57 -7.41 -8.55 1.94
C LYS A 57 -6.95 -9.44 0.77
N SER A 58 -7.29 -9.08 -0.47
CA SER A 58 -6.82 -9.79 -1.67
C SER A 58 -5.38 -9.49 -2.10
N LYS A 59 -4.63 -8.64 -1.38
CA LYS A 59 -3.23 -8.26 -1.67
C LYS A 59 -3.01 -7.82 -3.13
N THR A 60 -3.97 -7.07 -3.66
CA THR A 60 -4.01 -6.61 -5.05
C THR A 60 -3.66 -5.12 -5.15
N TYR A 61 -4.06 -4.35 -4.14
CA TYR A 61 -3.81 -2.92 -4.02
C TYR A 61 -3.05 -2.66 -2.74
N PHE A 62 -1.95 -1.93 -2.88
CA PHE A 62 -1.11 -1.52 -1.79
C PHE A 62 -1.11 0.00 -1.69
N TYR A 63 -1.28 0.55 -0.49
CA TYR A 63 -1.35 1.97 -0.22
C TYR A 63 -0.20 2.36 0.69
N PRO A 64 0.76 3.16 0.20
CA PRO A 64 1.88 3.61 1.00
C PRO A 64 1.39 4.52 2.15
N VAL A 65 2.04 4.40 3.31
CA VAL A 65 1.83 5.27 4.46
C VAL A 65 3.05 6.17 4.58
N LYS A 66 2.87 7.48 4.31
CA LYS A 66 3.95 8.48 4.38
C LYS A 66 3.69 9.39 5.58
N ASN A 67 4.68 9.55 6.47
CA ASN A 67 4.56 10.34 7.71
C ASN A 67 3.34 9.94 8.57
N GLY A 68 3.03 8.63 8.65
CA GLY A 68 1.87 8.12 9.37
C GLY A 68 0.51 8.39 8.71
N ILE A 69 0.48 9.00 7.52
CA ILE A 69 -0.74 9.28 6.76
C ILE A 69 -0.87 8.26 5.62
N PRO A 70 -1.91 7.40 5.63
CA PRO A 70 -2.15 6.46 4.54
C PRO A 70 -2.64 7.21 3.30
N LEU A 71 -1.94 7.02 2.18
CA LEU A 71 -2.32 7.59 0.89
C LEU A 71 -3.43 6.74 0.26
N LEU A 72 -4.68 6.92 0.70
CA LEU A 72 -5.86 6.23 0.17
C LEU A 72 -6.38 6.83 -1.15
N ASP A 73 -5.47 7.26 -2.01
CA ASP A 73 -5.84 7.78 -3.32
C ASP A 73 -5.87 6.64 -4.33
N LYS A 74 -6.95 6.56 -5.13
CA LYS A 74 -7.10 5.52 -6.15
C LYS A 74 -5.93 5.51 -7.13
N THR A 75 -5.40 6.68 -7.45
CA THR A 75 -4.33 6.86 -8.42
C THR A 75 -2.95 6.55 -7.83
N LYS A 76 -2.79 6.68 -6.50
CA LYS A 76 -1.54 6.39 -5.78
C LYS A 76 -1.43 4.96 -5.27
N ALA A 77 -2.49 4.15 -5.42
CA ALA A 77 -2.41 2.73 -5.14
C ALA A 77 -1.28 2.10 -5.97
N ILE A 78 -0.56 1.18 -5.37
CA ILE A 78 0.54 0.45 -5.98
C ILE A 78 0.03 -0.96 -6.32
N ASN A 79 0.39 -1.43 -7.51
CA ASN A 79 0.19 -2.83 -7.89
C ASN A 79 1.55 -3.51 -8.03
N ILE A 80 1.76 -4.55 -7.22
CA ILE A 80 2.99 -5.31 -7.23
C ILE A 80 2.68 -6.58 -8.00
N ARG A 81 2.92 -6.55 -9.31
CA ARG A 81 2.89 -7.77 -10.10
C ARG A 81 4.10 -8.58 -9.69
N LYS A 82 3.89 -9.64 -8.90
CA LYS A 82 4.86 -10.73 -8.82
C LYS A 82 4.90 -11.37 -10.21
N GLU A 83 5.82 -10.92 -11.06
CA GLU A 83 6.22 -11.72 -12.21
C GLU A 83 6.79 -13.03 -11.65
N LYS A 84 6.16 -14.12 -12.06
CA LYS A 84 6.44 -15.48 -11.60
C LYS A 84 7.48 -16.12 -12.50
#